data_AF-A0A936ZGP9-F1
#
_entry.id   AF-A0A936ZGP9-F1
#
_cell.length_a   1.000
_cell.length_b   1.000
_cell.length_c   1.000
_cell.angle_alpha   90.00
_cell.angle_beta   90.00
_cell.angle_gamma   90.00
#
_symmetry.space_group_name_H-M   'P 1'
#
loop_
_entity.id
_entity.type
_entity.pdbx_description
1 polymer ?
#
loop_
_entity_poly.entity_id
_entity_poly.type
_entity_poly.pdbx_seq_one_letter_code
_entity_poly.pdbx_strand_id
1 'polypeptide(L)' 'MDCFVVKQTREGIWSVSYDGETFATYPTEEEALSVTFKRAAERTQAGIKTIVVITREGKDEVCGTTLPEDET' A
#
# COMPACT_ATOMS: atom_id res chain seq x y z
N MET A 1 14.19 1.29 11.13
CA MET A 1 13.00 0.59 10.60
C MET A 1 12.37 1.57 9.63
N ASP A 2 12.13 1.13 8.41
CA ASP A 2 11.66 1.99 7.33
C ASP A 2 10.17 1.77 7.09
N CYS A 3 9.45 2.84 6.77
CA CYS A 3 8.02 2.79 6.42
C CYS A 3 7.78 3.53 5.12
N PHE A 4 7.29 2.80 4.13
CA PHE A 4 6.76 3.37 2.89
C PHE A 4 5.23 3.40 2.98
N VAL A 5 4.63 4.52 2.59
CA VAL A 5 3.18 4.67 2.53
C VAL A 5 2.78 4.91 1.09
N VAL A 6 1.98 4.01 0.53
CA VAL A 6 1.41 4.12 -0.80
C VAL A 6 -0.07 4.49 -0.63
N LYS A 7 -0.44 5.72 -1.01
CA LYS A 7 -1.80 6.25 -0.82
C LYS A 7 -2.40 6.69 -2.14
N GLN A 8 -3.63 6.23 -2.44
CA GLN A 8 -4.43 6.78 -3.52
C GLN A 8 -5.04 8.13 -3.10
N THR A 9 -4.83 9.17 -3.90
CA THR A 9 -5.44 10.48 -3.72
C THR A 9 -6.85 10.51 -4.31
N ARG A 10 -7.62 11.54 -3.96
CA ARG A 10 -8.99 11.75 -4.49
C ARG A 10 -9.04 11.97 -6.00
N GLU A 11 -7.91 12.31 -6.61
CA GLU A 11 -7.75 12.51 -8.05
C GLU A 11 -7.43 11.20 -8.79
N GLY A 12 -7.40 10.07 -8.07
CA GLY A 12 -7.05 8.75 -8.62
C GLY A 12 -5.54 8.53 -8.81
N ILE A 13 -4.72 9.49 -8.38
CA ILE A 13 -3.25 9.43 -8.45
C ILE A 13 -2.72 8.66 -7.23
N TRP A 14 -1.67 7.88 -7.43
CA TRP A 14 -1.02 7.12 -6.37
C TRP A 14 0.21 7.85 -5.86
N SER A 15 0.20 8.24 -4.59
CA SER A 15 1.32 8.90 -3.91
C SER A 15 2.14 7.89 -3.12
N VAL A 16 3.46 8.01 -3.16
CA VAL A 16 4.39 7.22 -2.35
C VAL A 16 5.15 8.15 -1.42
N SER A 17 5.01 7.91 -0.12
CA SER A 17 5.67 8.64 0.94
C SER A 17 6.67 7.76 1.68
N TYR A 18 7.75 8.38 2.15
CA TYR A 18 8.75 7.76 3.01
C TYR A 18 9.12 8.77 4.08
N ASP A 19 9.14 8.33 5.35
CA ASP A 19 9.44 9.19 6.50
C ASP A 19 8.52 10.43 6.62
N GLY A 20 7.27 10.30 6.15
CA GLY A 20 6.28 11.39 6.16
C GLY A 20 6.38 12.36 4.97
N GLU A 21 7.37 12.19 4.08
CA GLU A 21 7.51 13.01 2.87
C GLU A 21 7.09 12.23 1.61
N THR A 22 6.20 12.83 0.81
CA THR A 22 5.84 12.30 -0.50
C THR A 22 6.97 12.57 -1.49
N PHE A 23 7.61 11.51 -1.98
CA PHE A 23 8.73 11.65 -2.91
C PHE A 23 8.38 11.27 -4.35
N ALA A 24 7.24 10.59 -4.58
CA ALA A 24 6.81 10.21 -5.92
C ALA A 24 5.29 10.10 -6.03
N THR A 25 4.78 10.35 -7.23
CA THR A 25 3.39 10.16 -7.61
C THR A 25 3.29 9.41 -8.92
N TYR A 26 2.32 8.52 -9.05
CA TYR A 26 2.13 7.64 -10.19
C TYR A 26 0.68 7.64 -10.65
N PRO A 27 0.40 7.49 -11.95
CA PRO A 27 -0.96 7.43 -12.45
C PRO A 27 -1.66 6.10 -12.12
N THR A 28 -0.90 5.03 -11.87
CA THR A 28 -1.44 3.70 -11.60
C THR A 28 -0.94 3.12 -10.28
N GLU A 29 -1.74 2.21 -9.71
CA GLU A 29 -1.36 1.46 -8.51
C GLU A 29 -0.13 0.59 -8.77
N GLU A 30 -0.13 -0.10 -9.92
CA GLU A 30 0.91 -1.05 -10.28
C GLU A 30 2.29 -0.37 -10.32
N GLU A 31 2.37 0.82 -10.93
CA GLU A 31 3.62 1.59 -10.96
C GLU A 31 4.07 2.01 -9.56
N ALA A 32 3.14 2.51 -8.73
CA ALA A 32 3.45 2.92 -7.36
C ALA A 32 3.95 1.76 -6.50
N LEU A 33 3.30 0.59 -6.61
CA LEU A 33 3.67 -0.61 -5.89
C LEU A 33 5.00 -1.19 -6.40
N SER A 34 5.19 -1.25 -7.71
CA SER A 34 6.42 -1.76 -8.33
C SER A 34 7.65 -0.98 -7.82
N VAL A 35 7.59 0.35 -7.84
CA VAL A 35 8.70 1.18 -7.35
C VAL A 35 8.88 1.04 -5.84
N THR A 36 7.78 1.02 -5.08
CA THR A 36 7.84 0.90 -3.62
C THR A 36 8.43 -0.43 -3.18
N PHE A 37 8.01 -1.55 -3.78
CA PHE A 37 8.53 -2.87 -3.47
C PHE A 37 9.97 -3.04 -3.89
N LYS A 38 10.39 -2.47 -5.03
CA LYS A 38 11.80 -2.44 -5.42
C LYS A 38 12.65 -1.79 -4.33
N ARG A 39 12.25 -0.61 -3.85
CA ARG A 39 12.98 0.10 -2.78
C ARG A 39 12.94 -0.63 -1.45
N ALA A 40 11.79 -1.19 -1.08
CA ALA A 40 11.65 -1.96 0.14
C ALA A 40 12.54 -3.23 0.12
N ALA A 41 12.67 -3.87 -1.04
CA ALA A 41 13.58 -4.99 -1.23
C ALA A 41 15.05 -4.57 -1.11
N GLU A 42 15.44 -3.42 -1.67
CA GLU A 42 16.80 -2.87 -1.51
C GLU A 42 17.13 -2.59 -0.02
N ARG A 43 16.20 -1.99 0.73
CA ARG A 43 16.35 -1.73 2.17
C ARG A 43 16.42 -3.02 2.98
N THR A 44 15.58 -4.00 2.65
CA THR A 44 15.59 -5.31 3.32
C THR A 44 16.90 -6.05 3.09
N GLN A 45 17.46 -6.00 1.87
CA GLN A 45 18.77 -6.57 1.56
C GLN A 45 19.91 -5.86 2.30
N ALA A 46 19.77 -4.57 2.60
CA ALA A 46 20.69 -3.83 3.46
C ALA A 46 20.52 -4.15 4.97
N GLY A 47 19.67 -5.12 5.33
CA GLY A 47 19.40 -5.51 6.73
C GLY A 47 18.41 -4.60 7.46
N ILE A 48 17.74 -3.70 6.75
CA ILE A 48 16.80 -2.74 7.34
C ILE A 48 15.39 -3.33 7.28
N LYS A 49 14.77 -3.55 8.45
CA LYS A 49 13.36 -3.94 8.53
C LYS A 49 12.50 -2.85 7.89
N THR A 50 11.76 -3.22 6.85
CA THR A 50 10.95 -2.30 6.05
C THR A 50 9.47 -2.72 6.07
N ILE A 51 8.58 -1.76 6.24
CA ILE A 51 7.12 -1.94 6.15
C ILE A 51 6.62 -1.13 4.97
N VAL A 52 5.65 -1.69 4.24
CA VAL A 52 4.90 -1.00 3.19
C VAL A 52 3.44 -0.96 3.62
N VAL A 53 2.87 0.24 3.72
CA VAL A 53 1.47 0.47 4.05
C VAL A 53 0.77 0.95 2.79
N ILE A 54 -0.31 0.27 2.39
CA ILE A 54 -1.09 0.62 1.20
C ILE A 54 -2.46 1.11 1.67
N THR A 55 -2.82 2.35 1.32
CA THR A 55 -4.08 2.98 1.70
C THR A 55 -4.85 3.40 0.44
N ARG A 56 -6.04 2.85 0.24
CA ARG A 56 -6.96 3.27 -0.80
C ARG A 56 -8.06 4.13 -0.17
N GLU A 57 -8.22 5.39 -0.58
CA GLU A 57 -9.43 6.16 -0.25
C GLU A 57 -10.58 5.64 -1.14
N GLY A 58 -11.33 4.66 -0.65
CA GLY A 58 -12.65 4.31 -1.18
C GLY A 58 -12.86 2.89 -1.71
N LYS A 59 -12.88 1.91 -0.82
CA LYS A 59 -14.05 1.04 -0.62
C LYS A 59 -13.92 0.38 0.75
N ASP A 60 -14.76 0.78 1.70
CA ASP A 60 -15.27 -0.14 2.71
C ASP A 60 -15.88 -1.32 1.94
N GLU A 61 -15.06 -2.28 1.55
CA GLU A 61 -15.55 -3.64 1.43
C GLU A 61 -15.69 -4.11 2.87
N VAL A 62 -16.87 -3.83 3.42
CA VAL A 62 -17.46 -4.60 4.51
C VAL A 62 -17.10 -6.05 4.21
N CYS A 63 -16.28 -6.65 5.08
CA CYS A 63 -16.11 -8.10 5.12
C CYS A 63 -17.45 -8.68 5.58
N GLY A 64 -18.41 -8.65 4.67
CA GLY A 64 -19.72 -9.26 4.77
C GLY A 64 -19.68 -10.56 4.01
N THR A 65 -18.79 -11.47 4.39
CA THR A 65 -19.03 -12.89 4.14
C THR A 65 -19.95 -13.36 5.25
N THR A 66 -21.25 -13.29 4.95
CA THR A 66 -22.29 -14.09 5.58
C THR A 66 -21.75 -15.50 5.80
N LEU A 67 -21.59 -15.91 7.06
CA LEU A 67 -21.46 -17.31 7.41
C LEU A 67 -22.72 -18.01 6.84
N PRO A 68 -22.61 -19.08 6.04
CA PRO A 68 -23.77 -19.95 5.87
C PRO A 68 -24.09 -20.54 7.25
N GLU A 69 -25.21 -20.10 7.82
CA GLU A 69 -25.90 -20.81 8.87
C GLU A 69 -26.32 -22.18 8.31
N ASP A 70 -25.95 -23.23 9.05
CA ASP A 70 -26.62 -24.53 9.14
C ASP A 70 -26.86 -25.35 7.85
N GLU A 71 -26.24 -26.53 7.78
CA GLU A 71 -27.01 -27.72 7.41
C GLU A 71 -26.56 -28.89 8.29
N THR A 72 -27.37 -29.12 9.32
CA THR A 72 -27.70 -30.37 10.03
C THR A 72 -26.96 -31.66 9.63
#